data_AF-H3BGD2-F1
#
_entry.id   AF-H3BGD2-F1
#
_cell.length_a   1.000
_cell.length_b   1.000
_cell.length_c   1.000
_cell.angle_alpha   90.00
_cell.angle_beta   90.00
_cell.angle_gamma   90.00
#
_symmetry.space_group_name_H-M   'P 1'
#
loop_
_entity.id
_entity.type
_entity.pdbx_description
1 polymer ?
#
loop_
_entity_poly.entity_id
_entity_poly.type
_entity_poly.pdbx_seq_one_letter_code
_entity_poly.pdbx_strand_id
1 'polypeptide(L)'
;MAEPELLLDSSIRLWVVLPIVFITFFVGLIRHYVSTLLQSDKALTMEQVSDSQVLIRSRILRENGKYIPKQSFLMRKFFLNNPEDGFFKKTKRKVVPPSPMTDPSMLTDMMKGNVTNVLPMILIGGWINWTFSGFVTTKVPFPLTLRFKPMLQQGIELLSLDASWVSSASWYFLNVFGLRSMYTLILGQENAADQARIMQEQMAGAAMAMPADSNKAFKAEWEALELTDHQWDLENIEEELMTKDLNFEGMFSTKLETSMF
;
A
#
# COMPACT_ATOMS: atom_id res chain seq x y z
N MET A 1 -23.96 24.89 28.18
CA MET A 1 -22.60 25.46 28.03
C MET A 1 -21.71 24.62 28.91
N ALA A 2 -20.83 23.80 28.33
CA ALA A 2 -19.97 22.92 29.11
C ALA A 2 -18.87 23.76 29.74
N GLU A 3 -18.80 23.77 31.08
CA GLU A 3 -17.75 24.46 31.81
C GLU A 3 -16.37 23.89 31.41
N PRO A 4 -15.34 24.73 31.21
CA PRO A 4 -13.98 24.22 31.06
C PRO A 4 -13.48 23.75 32.43
N GLU A 5 -13.71 22.47 32.76
CA GLU A 5 -13.36 21.85 34.06
C GLU A 5 -11.86 21.89 34.42
N LEU A 6 -10.95 22.33 33.53
CA LEU A 6 -9.54 22.52 33.85
C LEU A 6 -8.96 23.72 33.10
N LEU A 7 -8.38 24.68 33.85
CA LEU A 7 -7.60 25.76 33.29
C LEU A 7 -6.14 25.29 33.15
N LEU A 8 -5.67 25.14 31.91
CA LEU A 8 -4.28 24.81 31.61
C LEU A 8 -3.44 26.08 31.44
N ASP A 9 -2.17 26.00 31.83
CA ASP A 9 -1.21 27.08 31.58
C ASP A 9 -1.05 27.32 30.07
N SER A 10 -1.15 28.58 29.65
CA SER A 10 -0.93 29.00 28.27
C SER A 10 0.48 28.68 27.76
N SER A 11 1.45 28.55 28.66
CA SER A 11 2.82 28.14 28.33
C SER A 11 2.86 26.73 27.71
N ILE A 12 2.01 25.80 28.16
CA ILE A 12 1.96 24.42 27.63
C ILE A 12 1.62 24.42 26.13
N ARG A 13 0.75 25.35 25.69
CA ARG A 13 0.38 25.48 24.28
C ARG A 13 1.58 25.87 23.40
N LEU A 14 2.40 26.81 23.86
CA LEU A 14 3.53 27.32 23.08
C LEU A 14 4.76 26.41 23.14
N TRP A 15 4.99 25.77 24.29
CA TRP A 15 6.22 25.00 24.54
C TRP A 15 6.08 23.49 24.37
N VAL A 16 4.84 22.97 24.31
CA VAL A 16 4.59 21.53 24.18
C VAL A 16 3.73 21.22 22.96
N VAL A 17 2.55 21.85 22.84
CA VAL A 17 1.61 21.54 21.76
C VAL A 17 2.19 21.88 20.38
N LEU A 18 2.62 23.13 20.17
CA LEU A 18 3.18 23.56 18.88
C LEU A 18 4.50 22.85 18.53
N PRO A 19 5.46 22.69 19.45
CA PRO A 19 6.70 21.98 19.13
C PRO A 19 6.48 20.52 18.75
N ILE A 20 5.54 19.81 19.38
CA ILE A 20 5.22 18.43 18.99
C ILE A 20 4.65 18.37 17.56
N VAL A 21 3.77 19.31 17.18
CA VAL A 21 3.24 19.40 15.80
C VAL A 21 4.38 19.67 14.80
N PHE A 22 5.30 20.57 15.14
CA PHE A 22 6.42 20.89 14.27
C PHE A 22 7.38 19.70 14.12
N ILE A 23 7.77 19.07 15.24
CA ILE A 23 8.65 17.89 15.23
C ILE A 23 8.02 16.76 14.41
N THR A 24 6.75 16.45 14.66
CA THR A 24 6.05 15.39 13.91
C THR A 24 6.03 15.66 12.40
N PHE A 25 5.75 16.91 12.01
CA PHE A 25 5.73 17.33 10.61
C PHE A 25 7.08 17.14 9.92
N PHE A 26 8.15 17.72 10.48
CA PHE A 26 9.48 17.66 9.86
C PHE A 26 10.09 16.26 9.89
N VAL A 27 9.86 15.49 10.96
CA VAL A 27 10.28 14.09 11.02
C VAL A 27 9.59 13.28 9.93
N GLY A 28 8.29 13.49 9.70
CA GLY A 28 7.55 12.84 8.61
C GLY A 28 8.15 13.15 7.24
N LEU A 29 8.51 14.42 7.00
CA LEU A 29 9.15 14.86 5.76
C LEU A 29 10.55 14.26 5.57
N ILE A 30 11.41 14.35 6.59
CA ILE A 30 12.77 13.77 6.57
C ILE A 30 12.71 12.28 6.28
N ARG A 31 11.79 11.58 6.96
CA ARG A 31 11.59 10.15 6.76
C ARG A 31 11.23 9.82 5.31
N HIS A 32 10.33 10.57 4.69
CA HIS A 32 9.96 10.34 3.29
C HIS A 32 11.21 10.39 2.39
N TYR A 33 12.01 11.45 2.50
CA TYR A 33 13.24 11.58 1.70
C TYR A 33 14.28 10.51 2.02
N VAL A 34 14.47 10.18 3.30
CA VAL A 34 15.37 9.09 3.72
C VAL A 34 14.91 7.76 3.14
N SER A 35 13.61 7.47 3.15
CA SER A 35 13.06 6.25 2.57
C SER A 35 13.28 6.17 1.06
N THR A 36 13.11 7.28 0.34
CA THR A 36 13.40 7.34 -1.09
C THR A 36 14.89 7.13 -1.38
N LEU A 37 15.78 7.67 -0.54
CA LEU A 37 17.23 7.47 -0.67
C LEU A 37 17.68 6.04 -0.33
N LEU A 38 16.97 5.37 0.58
CA LEU A 38 17.24 3.99 0.99
C LEU A 38 16.55 2.94 0.12
N GLN A 39 15.66 3.34 -0.80
CA GLN A 39 15.09 2.43 -1.77
C GLN A 39 16.23 1.90 -2.66
N SER A 40 16.50 0.62 -2.53
CA SER A 40 17.44 -0.11 -3.38
C SER A 40 16.67 -0.91 -4.41
N ASP A 41 17.00 -0.76 -5.68
CA ASP A 41 16.56 -1.69 -6.71
C ASP A 41 17.23 -3.04 -6.49
N LYS A 42 16.42 -4.06 -6.22
CA LYS A 42 16.93 -5.43 -6.11
C LYS A 42 17.40 -5.87 -7.49
N ALA A 43 18.63 -6.38 -7.57
CA ALA A 43 19.13 -7.02 -8.77
C ALA A 43 18.33 -8.30 -9.03
N LEU A 44 17.31 -8.20 -9.88
CA LEU A 44 16.53 -9.34 -10.33
C LEU A 44 17.35 -10.14 -11.34
N THR A 45 17.30 -11.45 -11.21
CA THR A 45 17.89 -12.33 -12.23
C THR A 45 17.03 -12.31 -13.49
N MET A 46 17.66 -12.37 -14.67
CA MET A 46 16.95 -12.41 -15.96
C MET A 46 15.94 -13.56 -16.02
N GLU A 47 16.26 -14.67 -15.37
CA GLU A 47 15.39 -15.86 -15.26
C GLU A 47 14.10 -15.55 -14.48
N GLN A 48 14.19 -14.88 -13.33
CA GLN A 48 13.02 -14.49 -12.54
C GLN A 48 12.14 -13.48 -13.27
N VAL A 49 12.74 -12.54 -14.00
CA VAL A 49 11.98 -11.56 -14.80
C VAL A 49 11.23 -12.26 -15.94
N SER A 50 11.89 -13.18 -16.64
CA SER A 50 11.25 -13.98 -17.70
C SER A 50 10.07 -14.79 -17.17
N ASP A 51 10.26 -15.50 -16.06
CA ASP A 51 9.21 -16.30 -15.42
C ASP A 51 8.01 -15.43 -14.98
N SER A 52 8.27 -14.25 -14.41
CA SER A 52 7.24 -13.27 -14.03
C SER A 52 6.43 -12.80 -15.24
N GLN A 53 7.10 -12.46 -16.34
CA GLN A 53 6.44 -12.02 -17.57
C GLN A 53 5.58 -13.14 -18.19
N VAL A 54 6.04 -14.40 -18.14
CA VAL A 54 5.24 -15.54 -18.62
C VAL A 54 3.99 -15.73 -17.77
N LEU A 55 4.10 -15.61 -16.44
CA LEU A 55 2.93 -15.65 -15.54
C LEU A 55 1.93 -14.53 -15.83
N ILE A 56 2.41 -13.29 -16.01
CA ILE A 56 1.57 -12.14 -16.37
C ILE A 56 0.89 -12.39 -17.72
N ARG A 57 1.63 -12.90 -18.71
CA ARG A 57 1.08 -13.24 -20.03
C ARG A 57 -0.01 -14.31 -19.93
N SER A 58 0.17 -15.33 -19.08
CA SER A 58 -0.84 -16.36 -18.83
C SER A 58 -2.10 -15.77 -18.19
N ARG A 59 -1.95 -14.87 -17.21
CA ARG A 59 -3.07 -14.16 -16.59
C ARG A 59 -3.84 -13.31 -17.59
N ILE A 60 -3.14 -12.53 -18.42
CA ILE A 60 -3.77 -11.73 -19.48
C ILE A 60 -4.48 -12.62 -20.49
N LEU A 61 -3.90 -13.77 -20.86
CA LEU A 61 -4.56 -14.73 -21.74
C LEU A 61 -5.85 -15.28 -21.11
N ARG A 62 -5.84 -15.56 -19.81
CA ARG A 62 -7.01 -16.05 -19.07
C ARG A 62 -8.12 -15.00 -18.95
N GLU A 63 -7.76 -13.75 -18.66
CA GLU A 63 -8.73 -12.67 -18.43
C GLU A 63 -9.24 -12.04 -19.74
N ASN A 64 -8.36 -11.85 -20.72
CA ASN A 64 -8.63 -11.14 -21.98
C ASN A 64 -8.57 -12.04 -23.22
N GLY A 65 -8.49 -13.36 -23.05
CA GLY A 65 -8.46 -14.33 -24.16
C GLY A 65 -9.73 -14.36 -25.02
N LYS A 66 -10.81 -13.74 -24.54
CA LYS A 66 -12.11 -13.63 -25.22
C LYS A 66 -12.10 -12.78 -26.51
N TYR A 67 -11.11 -11.90 -26.69
CA TYR A 67 -10.98 -11.05 -27.87
C TYR A 67 -10.14 -11.65 -29.01
N ILE A 68 -9.48 -12.79 -28.80
CA ILE A 68 -8.68 -13.49 -29.83
C ILE A 68 -9.39 -14.73 -30.38
N PRO A 69 -9.24 -15.09 -31.67
CA PRO A 69 -9.99 -16.19 -32.26
C PRO A 69 -9.83 -17.47 -31.44
N LYS A 70 -10.90 -18.26 -31.35
CA LYS A 70 -10.95 -19.49 -30.56
C LYS A 70 -9.74 -20.41 -30.83
N GLN A 71 -9.40 -20.58 -32.11
CA GLN A 71 -8.24 -21.39 -32.51
C GLN A 71 -6.92 -20.85 -31.94
N SER A 72 -6.73 -19.53 -31.97
CA SER A 72 -5.52 -18.91 -31.44
C SER A 72 -5.46 -18.97 -29.92
N PHE A 73 -6.60 -18.89 -29.23
CA PHE A 73 -6.67 -19.10 -27.78
C PHE A 73 -6.30 -20.55 -27.42
N LEU A 74 -6.92 -21.53 -28.07
CA LEU A 74 -6.67 -22.96 -27.82
C LEU A 74 -5.21 -23.34 -28.08
N MET A 75 -4.60 -22.83 -29.16
CA MET A 75 -3.18 -23.05 -29.45
C MET A 75 -2.27 -22.50 -28.35
N ARG A 76 -2.58 -21.31 -27.79
CA ARG A 76 -1.80 -20.69 -26.70
C ARG A 76 -2.03 -21.40 -25.36
N LYS A 77 -3.27 -21.80 -25.08
CA LYS A 77 -3.62 -22.65 -23.93
C LYS A 77 -2.87 -23.97 -24.01
N PHE A 78 -2.86 -24.62 -25.17
CA PHE A 78 -2.12 -25.86 -25.40
C PHE A 78 -0.61 -25.67 -25.18
N PHE A 79 0.01 -24.61 -25.72
CA PHE A 79 1.42 -24.33 -25.50
C PHE A 79 1.80 -24.18 -24.01
N LEU A 80 0.91 -23.64 -23.18
CA LEU A 80 1.14 -23.45 -21.76
C LEU A 80 0.82 -24.69 -20.92
N ASN A 81 -0.30 -25.36 -21.22
CA ASN A 81 -0.90 -26.40 -20.39
C ASN A 81 -0.69 -27.84 -20.87
N ASN A 82 -0.09 -28.07 -22.05
CA ASN A 82 0.15 -29.41 -22.57
C ASN A 82 0.84 -30.31 -21.51
N PRO A 83 0.31 -31.51 -21.21
CA PRO A 83 0.89 -32.42 -20.21
C PRO A 83 2.36 -32.77 -20.45
N GLU A 84 2.77 -32.91 -21.71
CA GLU A 84 4.11 -33.36 -22.10
C GLU A 84 5.08 -32.18 -22.36
N ASP A 85 4.67 -31.20 -23.16
CA ASP A 85 5.54 -30.09 -23.61
C ASP A 85 5.15 -28.70 -23.07
N GLY A 86 4.14 -28.62 -22.21
CA GLY A 86 3.64 -27.36 -21.68
C GLY A 86 4.70 -26.63 -20.85
N PHE A 87 4.81 -25.31 -21.04
CA PHE A 87 5.80 -24.49 -20.34
C PHE A 87 5.75 -24.69 -18.81
N PHE A 88 4.55 -24.76 -18.22
CA PHE A 88 4.37 -24.92 -16.77
C PHE A 88 4.71 -26.31 -16.23
N LYS A 89 4.77 -27.34 -17.08
CA LYS A 89 5.14 -28.70 -16.69
C LYS A 89 6.63 -28.98 -16.92
N LYS A 90 7.17 -28.48 -18.04
CA LYS A 90 8.56 -28.68 -18.48
C LYS A 90 9.55 -27.84 -17.67
N THR A 91 9.23 -26.57 -17.43
CA THR A 91 10.12 -25.63 -16.75
C THR A 91 9.99 -25.79 -15.23
N LYS A 92 10.77 -26.73 -14.66
CA LYS A 92 10.96 -26.83 -13.21
C LYS A 92 12.17 -26.03 -12.79
N ARG A 93 11.97 -24.96 -12.04
CA ARG A 93 13.06 -24.17 -11.47
C ARG A 93 13.58 -24.87 -10.22
N LYS A 94 14.90 -24.87 -10.02
CA LYS A 94 15.50 -25.27 -8.74
C LYS A 94 15.26 -24.16 -7.74
N VAL A 95 14.02 -24.06 -7.26
CA VAL A 95 13.70 -23.21 -6.13
C VAL A 95 14.26 -23.92 -4.92
N VAL A 96 15.36 -23.39 -4.37
CA VAL A 96 15.76 -23.76 -3.01
C VAL A 96 14.56 -23.41 -2.14
N PRO A 97 13.93 -24.37 -1.45
CA PRO A 97 12.77 -24.08 -0.62
C PRO A 97 13.17 -22.93 0.30
N PRO A 98 12.38 -21.84 0.38
CA PRO A 98 12.61 -20.81 1.37
C PRO A 98 12.28 -21.43 2.72
N SER A 99 13.22 -22.21 3.25
CA SER A 99 13.27 -22.52 4.66
C SER A 99 13.56 -21.18 5.31
N PRO A 100 12.76 -20.73 6.29
CA PRO A 100 12.99 -19.46 6.99
C PRO A 100 14.35 -19.37 7.72
N MET A 101 15.17 -20.43 7.64
CA MET A 101 16.53 -20.53 8.17
C MET A 101 17.64 -20.33 7.12
N THR A 102 17.37 -20.47 5.81
CA THR A 102 18.43 -20.50 4.78
C THR A 102 18.60 -19.23 3.99
N ASP A 103 17.63 -18.31 3.98
CA ASP A 103 17.82 -16.99 3.36
C ASP A 103 17.41 -15.86 4.32
N PRO A 104 18.31 -15.49 5.25
CA PRO A 104 18.11 -14.36 6.16
C PRO A 104 17.81 -13.06 5.41
N SER A 105 18.20 -12.93 4.14
CA SER A 105 18.09 -11.72 3.33
C SER A 105 16.64 -11.29 3.06
N MET A 106 15.75 -12.21 2.64
CA MET A 106 14.36 -11.88 2.30
C MET A 106 13.49 -11.57 3.52
N LEU A 107 13.68 -12.32 4.60
CA LEU A 107 13.04 -12.04 5.89
C LEU A 107 13.56 -10.72 6.46
N THR A 108 14.87 -10.47 6.36
CA THR A 108 15.47 -9.20 6.77
C THR A 108 14.92 -8.05 5.95
N ASP A 109 14.67 -8.20 4.64
CA ASP A 109 14.13 -7.11 3.83
C ASP A 109 12.68 -6.75 4.17
N MET A 110 11.83 -7.75 4.42
CA MET A 110 10.45 -7.53 4.84
C MET A 110 10.38 -6.96 6.27
N MET A 111 11.20 -7.49 7.18
CA MET A 111 11.31 -6.97 8.54
C MET A 111 11.93 -5.58 8.55
N LYS A 112 12.95 -5.30 7.72
CA LYS A 112 13.60 -4.00 7.59
C LYS A 112 12.60 -2.97 7.08
N GLY A 113 11.78 -3.29 6.07
CA GLY A 113 10.71 -2.39 5.63
C GLY A 113 9.77 -1.99 6.77
N ASN A 114 9.26 -2.97 7.53
CA ASN A 114 8.33 -2.70 8.64
C ASN A 114 9.00 -2.04 9.85
N VAL A 115 10.20 -2.47 10.22
CA VAL A 115 10.95 -1.95 11.38
C VAL A 115 11.47 -0.55 11.10
N THR A 116 12.05 -0.29 9.92
CA THR A 116 12.44 1.06 9.51
C THR A 116 11.23 2.01 9.46
N ASN A 117 10.04 1.46 9.23
CA ASN A 117 8.81 2.25 9.25
C ASN A 117 8.21 2.48 10.63
N VAL A 118 8.27 1.53 11.56
CA VAL A 118 7.59 1.65 12.87
C VAL A 118 8.53 2.13 13.98
N LEU A 119 9.81 1.76 13.91
CA LEU A 119 10.78 2.04 14.95
C LEU A 119 11.00 3.55 15.20
N PRO A 120 11.18 4.42 14.18
CA PRO A 120 11.37 5.85 14.44
C PRO A 120 10.17 6.48 15.15
N MET A 121 8.96 6.03 14.82
CA MET A 121 7.74 6.54 15.43
C MET A 121 7.65 6.22 16.91
N ILE A 122 7.97 4.98 17.30
CA ILE A 122 7.96 4.52 18.69
C ILE A 122 9.08 5.20 19.48
N LEU A 123 10.28 5.30 18.92
CA LEU A 123 11.43 5.95 19.59
C LEU A 123 11.14 7.42 19.91
N ILE A 124 10.59 8.16 18.94
CA ILE A 124 10.24 9.57 19.15
C ILE A 124 9.07 9.71 20.13
N GLY A 125 8.06 8.82 20.04
CA GLY A 125 6.96 8.79 21.02
C GLY A 125 7.45 8.52 22.45
N GLY A 126 8.40 7.60 22.61
CA GLY A 126 9.05 7.32 23.90
C GLY A 126 9.89 8.50 24.41
N TRP A 127 10.63 9.17 23.53
CA TRP A 127 11.39 10.37 23.87
C TRP A 127 10.49 11.55 24.28
N ILE A 128 9.37 11.76 23.58
CA ILE A 128 8.36 12.77 23.94
C ILE A 128 7.74 12.42 25.28
N ASN A 129 7.39 11.16 25.52
CA ASN A 129 6.84 10.73 26.80
C ASN A 129 7.84 10.96 27.95
N TRP A 130 9.12 10.69 27.74
CA TRP A 130 10.16 10.96 28.74
C TRP A 130 10.35 12.46 29.00
N THR A 131 10.44 13.26 27.94
CA THR A 131 10.74 14.72 28.02
C THR A 131 9.55 15.54 28.52
N PHE A 132 8.33 15.15 28.15
CA PHE A 132 7.09 15.88 28.41
C PHE A 132 6.10 15.05 29.24
N SER A 133 6.59 14.41 30.31
CA SER A 133 5.75 13.68 31.28
C SER A 133 5.26 14.56 32.43
N GLY A 134 4.24 14.11 33.16
CA GLY A 134 3.80 14.73 34.41
C GLY A 134 2.72 15.80 34.29
N PHE A 135 2.20 16.10 33.09
CA PHE A 135 1.13 17.08 32.90
C PHE A 135 0.17 16.71 31.76
N VAL A 136 -1.02 17.33 31.79
CA VAL A 136 -2.06 17.17 30.77
C VAL A 136 -1.79 18.13 29.62
N THR A 137 -1.85 17.65 28.37
CA THR A 137 -1.53 18.48 27.19
C THR A 137 -2.75 19.13 26.58
N THR A 138 -3.78 18.34 26.27
CA THR A 138 -5.00 18.85 25.62
C THR A 138 -6.20 17.95 25.93
N LYS A 139 -7.40 18.45 25.61
CA LYS A 139 -8.66 17.70 25.67
C LYS A 139 -9.14 17.43 24.25
N VAL A 140 -9.40 16.17 23.92
CA VAL A 140 -10.04 15.82 22.64
C VAL A 140 -11.56 16.06 22.72
N PRO A 141 -12.20 16.49 21.62
CA PRO A 141 -13.61 16.94 21.63
C PRO A 141 -14.63 15.79 21.56
N PHE A 142 -14.19 14.53 21.69
CA PHE A 142 -15.05 13.35 21.64
C PHE A 142 -14.78 12.43 22.84
N PRO A 143 -15.82 11.77 23.38
CA PRO A 143 -15.67 10.90 24.54
C PRO A 143 -14.89 9.63 24.16
N LEU A 144 -13.93 9.26 25.02
CA LEU A 144 -13.12 8.04 24.87
C LEU A 144 -13.49 7.01 25.93
N THR A 145 -13.31 5.72 25.60
CA THR A 145 -13.59 4.65 26.57
C THR A 145 -12.51 4.60 27.64
N LEU A 146 -12.92 4.29 28.88
CA LEU A 146 -12.02 4.25 30.05
C LEU A 146 -10.89 3.21 29.91
N ARG A 147 -11.04 2.21 29.03
CA ARG A 147 -10.03 1.18 28.77
C ARG A 147 -8.78 1.73 28.09
N PHE A 148 -8.89 2.85 27.35
CA PHE A 148 -7.74 3.51 26.73
C PHE A 148 -7.02 4.49 27.68
N LYS A 149 -7.60 4.78 28.85
CA LYS A 149 -7.04 5.71 29.83
C LYS A 149 -5.57 5.44 30.22
N PRO A 150 -5.14 4.21 30.57
CA PRO A 150 -3.73 3.97 30.93
C PRO A 150 -2.76 4.21 29.77
N MET A 151 -3.23 4.08 28.53
CA MET A 151 -2.43 4.39 27.33
C MET A 151 -2.40 5.89 27.06
N LEU A 152 -3.55 6.57 27.17
CA LEU A 152 -3.71 7.97 26.79
C LEU A 152 -3.14 8.95 27.81
N GLN A 153 -3.09 8.53 29.08
CA GLN A 153 -2.64 9.33 30.22
C GLN A 153 -1.34 8.79 30.83
N GLN A 154 -0.50 8.17 30.01
CA GLN A 154 0.81 7.73 30.46
C GLN A 154 1.59 8.92 31.06
N GLY A 155 2.06 8.77 32.30
CA GLY A 155 2.74 9.84 33.05
C GLY A 155 1.83 10.78 33.84
N ILE A 156 0.53 10.47 34.00
CA ILE A 156 -0.42 11.23 34.83
C ILE A 156 -1.01 10.28 35.88
N GLU A 157 -0.90 10.63 37.16
CA GLU A 157 -1.33 9.77 38.29
C GLU A 157 -2.79 9.98 38.74
N LEU A 158 -3.57 10.78 38.00
CA LEU A 158 -4.96 11.13 38.35
C LEU A 158 -6.00 10.12 37.83
N LEU A 159 -6.34 9.15 38.68
CA LEU A 159 -7.34 8.10 38.38
C LEU A 159 -8.78 8.60 38.21
N SER A 160 -9.12 9.81 38.66
CA SER A 160 -10.45 10.41 38.51
C SER A 160 -10.63 11.24 37.24
N LEU A 161 -9.55 11.57 36.53
CA LEU A 161 -9.61 12.44 35.34
C LEU A 161 -10.34 11.76 34.17
N ASP A 162 -11.15 12.48 33.42
CA ASP A 162 -11.80 11.93 32.23
C ASP A 162 -10.76 11.48 31.16
N ALA A 163 -11.06 10.40 30.43
CA ALA A 163 -10.18 9.82 29.41
C ALA A 163 -10.00 10.74 28.18
N SER A 164 -10.84 11.78 28.04
CA SER A 164 -10.72 12.81 27.00
C SER A 164 -9.51 13.73 27.20
N TRP A 165 -8.95 13.79 28.40
CA TRP A 165 -7.70 14.53 28.68
C TRP A 165 -6.50 13.64 28.35
N VAL A 166 -5.64 14.13 27.44
CA VAL A 166 -4.55 13.33 26.88
C VAL A 166 -3.18 13.88 27.26
N SER A 167 -2.20 12.96 27.39
CA SER A 167 -0.79 13.29 27.59
C SER A 167 -0.11 13.77 26.29
N SER A 168 1.12 14.23 26.42
CA SER A 168 1.97 14.69 25.31
C SER A 168 2.24 13.57 24.29
N ALA A 169 2.48 12.34 24.76
CA ALA A 169 2.67 11.17 23.91
C ALA A 169 1.43 10.86 23.05
N SER A 170 0.24 10.97 23.64
CA SER A 170 -1.02 10.75 22.95
C SER A 170 -1.31 11.85 21.92
N TRP A 171 -0.96 13.10 22.25
CA TRP A 171 -0.99 14.21 21.29
C TRP A 171 -0.04 13.97 20.12
N TYR A 172 1.16 13.46 20.37
CA TYR A 172 2.11 13.05 19.32
C TYR A 172 1.52 11.98 18.39
N PHE A 173 0.98 10.88 18.95
CA PHE A 173 0.38 9.82 18.15
C PHE A 173 -0.80 10.33 17.31
N LEU A 174 -1.64 11.20 17.88
CA LEU A 174 -2.72 11.86 17.13
C LEU A 174 -2.17 12.64 15.93
N ASN A 175 -1.10 13.43 16.11
CA ASN A 175 -0.47 14.16 15.01
C ASN A 175 0.15 13.23 13.96
N VAL A 176 0.81 12.14 14.37
CA VAL A 176 1.38 11.18 13.40
C VAL A 176 0.29 10.58 12.51
N PHE A 177 -0.87 10.22 13.07
CA PHE A 177 -1.98 9.69 12.28
C PHE A 177 -2.73 10.76 11.47
N GLY A 178 -2.89 11.97 12.03
CA GLY A 178 -3.63 13.06 11.41
C GLY A 178 -2.88 13.76 10.27
N LEU A 179 -1.55 13.93 10.39
CA LEU A 179 -0.72 14.62 9.40
C LEU A 179 -0.50 13.80 8.12
N ARG A 180 -0.88 12.51 8.11
CA ARG A 180 -0.78 11.63 6.95
C ARG A 180 -1.42 12.20 5.68
N SER A 181 -2.68 12.64 5.76
CA SER A 181 -3.39 13.21 4.60
C SER A 181 -2.72 14.50 4.11
N MET A 182 -2.10 15.24 5.03
CA MET A 182 -1.40 16.47 4.70
C MET A 182 -0.09 16.18 3.95
N TYR A 183 0.64 15.13 4.34
CA TYR A 183 1.82 14.67 3.59
C TYR A 183 1.46 14.24 2.17
N THR A 184 0.35 13.52 1.97
CA THR A 184 -0.08 13.11 0.62
C THR A 184 -0.43 14.32 -0.26
N LEU A 185 -0.99 15.39 0.32
CA LEU A 185 -1.26 16.62 -0.42
C LEU A 185 0.02 17.34 -0.85
N ILE A 186 1.04 17.36 0.01
CA ILE A 186 2.30 18.10 -0.23
C ILE A 186 3.26 17.29 -1.12
N LEU A 187 3.36 15.98 -0.91
CA LEU A 187 4.34 15.08 -1.54
C LEU A 187 3.76 14.28 -2.72
N GLY A 188 2.43 14.29 -2.91
CA GLY A 188 1.76 13.54 -3.98
C GLY A 188 1.62 12.04 -3.70
N GLN A 189 1.36 11.26 -4.76
CA GLN A 189 1.04 9.82 -4.70
C GLN A 189 2.23 8.91 -4.35
N GLU A 190 3.47 9.44 -4.39
CA GLU A 190 4.69 8.72 -4.01
C GLU A 190 5.01 8.84 -2.52
N ASN A 191 4.03 9.13 -1.67
CA ASN A 191 4.23 9.28 -0.24
C ASN A 191 4.62 7.94 0.43
N ALA A 192 5.92 7.62 0.46
CA ALA A 192 6.49 6.49 1.18
C ALA A 192 6.27 6.54 2.70
N ALA A 193 5.82 7.68 3.25
CA ALA A 193 5.42 7.78 4.66
C ALA A 193 4.00 7.29 4.93
N ASP A 194 3.24 6.91 3.88
CA ASP A 194 1.89 6.38 4.02
C ASP A 194 1.88 4.94 4.56
N GLN A 195 1.82 4.82 5.88
CA GLN A 195 1.82 3.55 6.60
C GLN A 195 0.51 2.74 6.49
N ALA A 196 -0.65 3.35 6.27
CA ALA A 196 -1.88 2.55 6.23
C ALA A 196 -2.05 1.86 4.88
N ARG A 197 -1.47 2.39 3.80
CA ARG A 197 -1.34 1.61 2.55
C ARG A 197 -0.49 0.38 2.80
N ILE A 198 0.62 0.50 3.54
CA ILE A 198 1.51 -0.62 3.87
C ILE A 198 0.83 -1.63 4.83
N MET A 199 0.11 -1.17 5.85
CA MET A 199 -0.61 -2.05 6.78
C MET A 199 -1.79 -2.76 6.09
N GLN A 200 -2.50 -2.06 5.21
CA GLN A 200 -3.54 -2.64 4.37
C GLN A 200 -2.93 -3.58 3.31
N GLU A 201 -1.77 -3.27 2.74
CA GLU A 201 -0.99 -4.14 1.85
C GLU A 201 -0.38 -5.33 2.60
N GLN A 202 -0.08 -5.26 3.90
CA GLN A 202 0.32 -6.45 4.64
C GLN A 202 -0.85 -7.40 4.90
N MET A 203 -2.05 -6.84 5.12
CA MET A 203 -3.24 -7.63 5.38
C MET A 203 -3.91 -8.14 4.10
N ALA A 204 -3.82 -7.39 3.00
CA ALA A 204 -4.39 -7.73 1.69
C ALA A 204 -3.36 -8.25 0.67
N GLY A 205 -2.08 -7.92 0.84
CA GLY A 205 -0.99 -8.20 -0.13
C GLY A 205 -0.21 -9.49 0.13
N ALA A 206 -0.68 -10.36 1.03
CA ALA A 206 -0.32 -11.78 1.01
C ALA A 206 -0.67 -12.45 -0.36
N ALA A 207 -1.44 -11.77 -1.23
CA ALA A 207 -1.78 -12.21 -2.58
C ALA A 207 -0.94 -11.58 -3.71
N MET A 208 -0.11 -10.57 -3.44
CA MET A 208 0.67 -9.82 -4.48
C MET A 208 2.19 -9.89 -4.28
N ALA A 209 2.67 -10.49 -3.19
CA ALA A 209 4.07 -10.88 -3.10
C ALA A 209 4.36 -11.91 -4.20
N MET A 210 5.28 -11.58 -5.11
CA MET A 210 5.90 -12.51 -6.05
C MET A 210 6.07 -13.88 -5.37
N PRO A 211 5.51 -14.97 -5.92
CA PRO A 211 5.55 -16.26 -5.26
C PRO A 211 7.00 -16.62 -4.94
N ALA A 212 7.28 -16.86 -3.66
CA ALA A 212 8.59 -17.31 -3.19
C ALA A 212 9.01 -18.67 -3.80
N ASP A 213 8.11 -19.29 -4.58
CA ASP A 213 8.33 -20.53 -5.30
C ASP A 213 7.68 -20.45 -6.70
N SER A 214 8.49 -20.20 -7.73
CA SER A 214 8.05 -20.18 -9.13
C SER A 214 7.33 -21.46 -9.53
N ASN A 215 7.69 -22.63 -8.97
CA ASN A 215 7.04 -23.88 -9.34
C ASN A 215 5.61 -23.97 -8.79
N LYS A 216 5.37 -23.45 -7.57
CA LYS A 216 4.01 -23.35 -7.03
C LYS A 216 3.18 -22.37 -7.84
N ALA A 217 3.77 -21.25 -8.25
CA ALA A 217 3.11 -20.27 -9.12
C ALA A 217 2.71 -20.89 -10.47
N PHE A 218 3.63 -21.62 -11.12
CA PHE A 218 3.34 -22.32 -12.38
C PHE A 218 2.25 -23.37 -12.22
N LYS A 219 2.25 -24.12 -11.12
CA LYS A 219 1.18 -25.09 -10.86
C LYS A 219 -0.17 -24.41 -10.67
N ALA A 220 -0.24 -23.33 -9.90
CA ALA A 220 -1.48 -22.59 -9.66
C ALA A 220 -2.03 -21.98 -10.97
N GLU A 221 -1.19 -21.37 -11.80
CA GLU A 221 -1.62 -20.82 -13.09
C GLU A 221 -1.99 -21.94 -14.09
N TRP A 222 -1.31 -23.09 -14.06
CA TRP A 222 -1.70 -24.24 -14.88
C TRP A 222 -3.11 -24.73 -14.53
N GLU A 223 -3.41 -24.91 -13.24
CA GLU A 223 -4.74 -25.32 -12.75
C GLU A 223 -5.81 -24.27 -13.11
N ALA A 224 -5.51 -22.99 -12.91
CA ALA A 224 -6.43 -21.89 -13.23
C ALA A 224 -6.70 -21.77 -14.74
N LEU A 225 -5.68 -21.91 -15.57
CA LEU A 225 -5.82 -21.84 -17.03
C LEU A 225 -6.54 -23.07 -17.58
N GLU A 226 -6.41 -24.24 -16.93
CA GLU A 226 -7.08 -25.46 -17.38
C GLU A 226 -8.60 -25.34 -17.31
N LEU A 227 -9.11 -24.70 -16.26
CA LEU A 227 -10.53 -24.43 -16.02
C LEU A 227 -11.13 -23.37 -16.95
N THR A 228 -10.34 -22.73 -17.81
CA THR A 228 -10.82 -21.60 -18.61
C THR A 228 -11.29 -22.03 -19.98
N ASP A 229 -12.50 -21.62 -20.32
CA ASP A 229 -13.09 -21.80 -21.63
C ASP A 229 -13.09 -20.50 -22.43
N HIS A 230 -12.99 -20.65 -23.75
CA HIS A 230 -13.05 -19.51 -24.65
C HIS A 230 -14.50 -19.10 -24.87
N GLN A 231 -14.83 -17.90 -24.42
CA GLN A 231 -16.07 -17.20 -24.75
C GLN A 231 -15.71 -16.10 -25.76
N TRP A 232 -16.30 -16.13 -26.95
CA TRP A 232 -15.99 -15.18 -28.00
C TRP A 232 -16.91 -13.97 -27.89
N ASP A 233 -16.37 -12.86 -27.37
CA ASP A 233 -17.16 -11.64 -27.15
C ASP A 233 -17.52 -10.92 -28.47
N LEU A 234 -16.80 -11.21 -29.56
CA LEU A 234 -16.94 -10.53 -30.86
C LEU A 234 -17.93 -11.25 -31.80
N GLU A 235 -18.79 -12.14 -31.29
CA GLU A 235 -19.69 -12.96 -32.12
C GLU A 235 -20.87 -12.15 -32.71
N ASN A 236 -21.36 -11.15 -31.98
CA ASN A 236 -22.53 -10.34 -32.35
C ASN A 236 -22.18 -8.86 -32.61
N ILE A 237 -20.89 -8.57 -32.86
CA ILE A 237 -20.43 -7.18 -32.95
C ILE A 237 -20.97 -6.47 -34.20
N GLU A 238 -21.20 -7.21 -35.28
CA GLU A 238 -21.81 -6.70 -36.50
C GLU A 238 -23.24 -6.22 -36.24
N GLU A 239 -24.04 -7.00 -35.50
CA GLU A 239 -25.41 -6.64 -35.14
C GLU A 239 -25.46 -5.44 -34.20
N GLU A 240 -24.57 -5.41 -33.20
CA GLU A 240 -24.47 -4.27 -32.28
C GLU A 240 -24.08 -2.98 -33.02
N LEU A 241 -23.13 -3.08 -33.96
CA LEU A 241 -22.71 -1.95 -34.78
C LEU A 241 -23.83 -1.46 -35.69
N MET A 242 -24.58 -2.37 -36.32
CA MET A 242 -25.70 -2.00 -37.19
C MET A 242 -26.91 -1.42 -36.43
N THR A 243 -27.00 -1.64 -35.12
CA THR A 243 -28.10 -1.12 -34.28
C THR A 243 -27.97 0.39 -34.02
N LYS A 244 -26.78 0.98 -34.22
CA LYS A 244 -26.51 2.40 -33.95
C LYS A 244 -25.87 3.05 -35.17
N ASP A 245 -26.24 4.30 -35.45
CA ASP A 245 -25.50 5.09 -36.44
C ASP A 245 -24.08 5.38 -35.95
N LEU A 246 -23.13 5.41 -36.89
CA LEU A 246 -21.74 5.72 -36.59
C LEU A 246 -21.63 7.16 -36.08
N ASN A 247 -21.13 7.33 -34.86
CA ASN A 247 -20.92 8.65 -34.29
C ASN A 247 -19.67 9.30 -34.91
N PHE A 248 -19.91 10.15 -35.90
CA PHE A 248 -18.88 10.99 -36.55
C PHE A 248 -18.88 12.43 -36.05
N GLU A 249 -19.62 12.76 -34.98
CA GLU A 249 -19.62 14.10 -34.41
C GLU A 249 -18.21 14.45 -33.90
N GLY A 250 -17.63 15.54 -34.43
CA GLY A 250 -16.26 15.97 -34.13
C GLY A 250 -15.21 15.63 -35.19
N MET A 251 -15.53 14.88 -36.24
CA MET A 251 -14.59 14.55 -37.33
C MET A 251 -14.01 15.79 -38.03
N PHE A 252 -14.77 16.90 -38.07
CA PHE A 252 -14.35 18.18 -38.65
C PHE A 252 -14.14 19.30 -37.61
N SER A 253 -14.04 18.96 -36.31
CA SER A 253 -13.87 19.96 -35.24
C SER A 253 -12.41 20.45 -35.07
N THR A 254 -11.51 20.14 -36.00
CA THR A 254 -10.25 20.88 -36.10
C THR A 254 -10.57 22.26 -36.71
N LYS A 255 -11.06 23.16 -35.87
CA LYS A 255 -11.10 24.60 -36.18
C LYS A 255 -9.72 24.97 -36.73
N LEU A 256 -9.71 25.53 -37.94
CA LEU A 256 -8.56 26.27 -38.45
C LEU A 256 -8.10 27.20 -37.33
N GLU A 257 -6.90 26.95 -36.78
CA GLU A 257 -6.11 28.03 -36.18
C GLU A 257 -5.87 29.03 -37.29
N THR A 258 -6.82 29.96 -37.43
CA THR A 258 -6.67 31.13 -38.26
C THR A 258 -5.65 31.96 -37.50
N SER A 259 -4.38 31.79 -37.84
CA SER A 259 -3.31 32.70 -37.47
C SER A 259 -3.67 34.09 -38.01
N MET A 260 -4.38 34.86 -37.19
CA MET A 260 -4.50 36.30 -37.40
C MET A 260 -3.39 36.96 -36.59
N PHE A 261 -2.43 37.46 -37.38
CA PHE A 261 -1.57 38.64 -37.18
C PHE A 261 -1.76 39.45 -35.90
#